data_AF-A0A959LDY7-F1
#
_entry.id   AF-A0A959LDY7-F1
#
_cell.length_a   1.000
_cell.length_b   1.000
_cell.length_c   1.000
_cell.angle_alpha   90.00
_cell.angle_beta   90.00
_cell.angle_gamma   90.00
#
_symmetry.space_group_name_H-M   'P 1'
#
loop_
_entity.id
_entity.type
_entity.pdbx_description
1 polymer ?
#
loop_
_entity_poly.entity_id
_entity_poly.type
_entity_poly.pdbx_seq_one_letter_code
_entity_poly.pdbx_strand_id
1 'polypeptide(L)'
;VDTYPKGFQDAYSESKKYMTDDEVRNGMTRQLYLAMGFGLSSTIALGLDSTPMEGINPEEYMKILDIKGCQPLIAVAVGNASKVDYNRLEVMPKLRRPIDEVIFTI
;
A
#
# COMPACT_ATOMS: atom_id res chain seq x y z
N VAL A 1 16.86 9.19 -3.60
CA VAL A 1 16.64 9.86 -4.90
C VAL A 1 17.90 9.81 -5.75
N ASP A 2 19.09 9.91 -5.13
CA ASP A 2 20.39 9.85 -5.81
C ASP A 2 20.76 8.51 -6.49
N THR A 3 19.96 7.46 -6.29
CA THR A 3 20.16 6.12 -6.89
C THR A 3 19.43 5.92 -8.22
N TYR A 4 18.55 6.84 -8.63
CA TYR A 4 17.82 6.74 -9.89
C TYR A 4 18.62 7.31 -11.07
N PRO A 5 18.46 6.81 -12.31
CA PRO A 5 19.06 7.41 -13.49
C PRO A 5 18.71 8.90 -13.60
N LYS A 6 19.70 9.74 -13.94
CA LYS A 6 19.55 11.20 -13.96
C LYS A 6 18.36 11.70 -14.80
N GLY A 7 18.15 11.11 -15.97
CA GLY A 7 17.00 11.46 -16.83
C GLY A 7 15.63 11.21 -16.17
N PHE A 8 15.51 10.23 -15.28
CA PHE A 8 14.28 10.00 -14.52
C PHE A 8 14.07 11.08 -13.45
N GLN A 9 15.16 11.46 -12.76
CA GLN A 9 15.12 12.54 -11.76
C GLN A 9 14.73 13.88 -12.41
N ASP A 10 15.30 14.18 -13.57
CA ASP A 10 15.03 15.39 -14.34
C ASP A 10 13.56 15.41 -14.80
N ALA A 11 13.07 14.31 -15.38
CA ALA A 11 11.67 14.20 -15.82
C ALA A 11 10.67 14.37 -14.68
N TYR A 12 10.92 13.74 -13.52
CA TYR A 12 10.08 13.90 -12.35
C TYR A 12 10.08 15.35 -11.85
N SER A 13 11.26 15.96 -11.73
CA SER A 13 11.42 17.36 -11.30
C SER A 13 10.70 18.33 -12.22
N GLU A 14 10.76 18.13 -13.54
CA GLU A 14 10.01 18.95 -14.49
C GLU A 14 8.49 18.77 -14.35
N SER A 15 8.00 17.54 -14.20
CA SER A 15 6.56 17.29 -14.04
C SER A 15 6.00 17.94 -12.76
N LYS A 16 6.77 17.87 -11.66
CA LYS A 16 6.40 18.42 -10.36
C LYS A 16 6.20 19.94 -10.38
N LYS A 17 6.89 20.68 -11.26
CA LYS A 17 6.77 22.15 -11.35
C LYS A 17 5.35 22.62 -11.69
N TYR A 18 4.57 21.76 -12.35
CA TYR A 18 3.22 22.07 -12.82
C TYR A 18 2.13 21.44 -11.94
N MET A 19 2.50 20.83 -10.82
CA MET A 19 1.58 20.16 -9.90
C MET A 19 1.54 20.87 -8.56
N THR A 20 0.37 20.87 -7.94
CA THR A 20 0.20 21.26 -6.54
C THR A 20 0.75 20.18 -5.61
N ASP A 21 1.12 20.55 -4.38
CA ASP A 21 1.61 19.59 -3.38
C ASP A 21 0.59 18.49 -3.08
N ASP A 22 -0.71 18.81 -3.15
CA ASP A 22 -1.78 17.83 -2.93
C ASP A 22 -1.91 16.84 -4.09
N GLU A 23 -1.75 17.29 -5.35
CA GLU A 23 -1.71 16.39 -6.50
C GLU A 23 -0.50 15.46 -6.44
N VAL A 24 0.66 15.98 -6.05
CA VAL A 24 1.87 15.17 -5.86
C VAL A 24 1.63 14.15 -4.74
N ARG A 25 1.09 14.58 -3.60
CA ARG A 25 0.79 13.69 -2.46
C ARG A 25 -0.21 12.60 -2.86
N ASN A 26 -1.31 12.96 -3.54
CA ASN A 26 -2.31 12.00 -4.00
C ASN A 26 -1.72 11.00 -5.02
N GLY A 27 -0.92 11.49 -5.97
CA GLY A 27 -0.20 10.64 -6.92
C GLY A 27 0.71 9.62 -6.21
N MET A 28 1.54 10.08 -5.27
CA MET A 28 2.43 9.21 -4.49
C MET A 28 1.67 8.23 -3.60
N THR A 29 0.57 8.65 -2.98
CA THR A 29 -0.33 7.77 -2.22
C THR A 29 -0.83 6.62 -3.09
N ARG A 30 -1.32 6.90 -4.30
CA ARG A 30 -1.78 5.83 -5.22
C ARG A 30 -0.66 4.85 -5.58
N GLN A 31 0.57 5.34 -5.78
CA GLN A 31 1.73 4.46 -6.02
C GLN A 31 2.03 3.56 -4.83
N LEU A 32 1.88 4.06 -3.60
CA LEU A 32 2.02 3.25 -2.38
C LEU A 32 0.98 2.12 -2.33
N TYR A 33 -0.29 2.40 -2.66
CA TYR A 33 -1.35 1.39 -2.69
C TYR A 33 -1.14 0.33 -3.79
N LEU A 34 -0.62 0.74 -4.95
CA LEU A 34 -0.21 -0.21 -6.00
C LEU A 34 0.89 -1.14 -5.48
N ALA A 35 1.93 -0.59 -4.86
CA ALA A 35 3.01 -1.37 -4.27
C ALA A 35 2.51 -2.31 -3.16
N MET A 36 1.57 -1.86 -2.33
CA MET A 36 0.91 -2.70 -1.33
C MET A 36 0.19 -3.89 -1.97
N GLY A 37 -0.55 -3.69 -3.06
CA GLY A 37 -1.25 -4.78 -3.76
C GLY A 37 -0.30 -5.89 -4.22
N PHE A 38 0.87 -5.52 -4.78
CA PHE A 38 1.93 -6.46 -5.11
C PHE A 38 2.53 -7.11 -3.86
N GLY A 39 2.74 -6.34 -2.80
CA GLY A 39 3.24 -6.83 -1.52
C GLY A 39 2.36 -7.92 -0.92
N LEU A 40 1.05 -7.71 -0.83
CA LEU A 40 0.08 -8.68 -0.31
C LEU A 40 -0.02 -9.95 -1.17
N SER A 41 0.18 -9.84 -2.49
CA SER A 41 0.23 -11.00 -3.37
C SER A 41 1.53 -11.78 -3.21
N SER A 42 2.63 -11.07 -2.94
CA SER A 42 3.95 -11.67 -2.74
C SER A 42 4.07 -12.36 -1.39
N THR A 43 3.49 -11.80 -0.33
CA THR A 43 3.49 -12.42 1.02
C THR A 43 2.85 -13.80 1.00
N ILE A 44 1.66 -13.92 0.40
CA ILE A 44 0.98 -15.22 0.31
C ILE A 44 1.73 -16.20 -0.62
N ALA A 45 2.36 -15.71 -1.68
CA ALA A 45 3.19 -16.53 -2.55
C ALA A 45 4.43 -17.10 -1.82
N LEU A 46 4.91 -16.41 -0.78
CA LEU A 46 5.98 -16.86 0.12
C LEU A 46 5.46 -17.74 1.28
N GLY A 47 4.16 -18.03 1.33
CA GLY A 47 3.56 -18.83 2.40
C GLY A 47 3.38 -18.06 3.71
N LEU A 48 3.37 -16.72 3.66
CA LEU A 48 3.14 -15.85 4.82
C LEU A 48 1.75 -15.22 4.75
N ASP A 49 1.15 -15.05 5.92
CA ASP A 49 -0.06 -14.27 6.11
C ASP A 49 0.30 -12.78 6.24
N SER A 50 -0.62 -11.93 5.80
CA SER A 50 -0.46 -10.49 5.93
C SER A 50 -1.77 -9.75 6.12
N THR A 51 -1.75 -8.71 6.95
CA THR A 51 -2.91 -7.87 7.24
C THR A 51 -2.55 -6.40 7.02
N PRO A 52 -3.11 -5.74 5.98
CA PRO A 52 -2.98 -4.30 5.80
C PRO A 52 -3.88 -3.54 6.80
N MET A 53 -3.41 -2.40 7.30
CA MET A 53 -4.08 -1.57 8.30
C MET A 53 -3.94 -0.08 7.92
N GLU A 54 -5.08 0.57 7.65
CA GLU A 54 -5.16 2.03 7.44
C GLU A 54 -5.45 2.80 8.73
N GLY A 55 -6.02 2.13 9.73
CA GLY A 55 -6.41 2.71 11.03
C GLY A 55 -5.23 3.02 11.97
N ILE A 56 -4.14 3.56 11.43
CA ILE A 56 -2.96 3.98 12.19
C ILE A 56 -3.03 5.48 12.50
N ASN A 57 -2.29 5.92 13.53
CA ASN A 57 -2.02 7.34 13.75
C ASN A 57 -0.66 7.69 13.12
N PRO A 58 -0.63 8.41 11.98
CA PRO A 58 0.63 8.70 11.31
C PRO A 58 1.61 9.52 12.15
N GLU A 59 1.12 10.47 12.96
CA GLU A 59 1.95 11.33 13.79
C GLU A 59 2.68 10.52 14.87
N GLU A 60 1.96 9.63 15.55
CA GLU A 60 2.56 8.75 16.56
C GLU A 60 3.54 7.75 15.93
N TYR A 61 3.24 7.20 14.74
CA TYR A 61 4.19 6.35 14.02
C TYR A 61 5.48 7.10 13.67
N MET A 62 5.37 8.32 13.12
CA MET A 62 6.54 9.13 12.77
C MET A 62 7.38 9.45 14.01
N LYS A 63 6.73 9.78 15.13
CA LYS A 63 7.39 10.08 16.41
C LYS A 63 8.10 8.85 16.98
N ILE A 64 7.43 7.70 17.03
CA ILE A 64 7.98 6.46 17.61
C ILE A 64 9.14 5.93 16.76
N LEU A 65 9.04 6.02 15.44
CA LEU A 65 10.01 5.46 14.49
C LEU A 65 11.05 6.47 13.97
N ASP A 66 11.04 7.71 14.47
CA ASP A 66 11.86 8.86 14.00
C ASP A 66 11.86 9.02 12.46
N ILE A 67 10.69 8.88 11.84
CA ILE A 67 10.55 9.00 10.38
C ILE A 67 10.59 10.47 9.98
N LYS A 68 11.47 10.80 9.01
CA LYS A 68 11.63 12.15 8.46
C LYS A 68 11.48 12.13 6.94
N GLY A 69 10.79 13.12 6.39
CA GLY A 69 10.66 13.31 4.94
C GLY A 69 9.60 12.44 4.25
N CYS A 70 8.90 11.57 4.99
CA CYS A 70 7.71 10.88 4.51
C CYS A 70 6.69 10.70 5.65
N GLN A 71 5.45 10.40 5.29
CA GLN A 71 4.38 10.13 6.24
C GLN A 71 3.86 8.71 6.00
N PRO A 72 3.75 7.86 7.04
CA PRO A 72 3.13 6.55 6.92
C PRO A 72 1.63 6.69 6.64
N LEU A 73 1.13 5.92 5.68
CA LEU A 73 -0.29 5.90 5.31
C LEU A 73 -0.95 4.56 5.66
N ILE A 74 -0.17 3.48 5.63
CA ILE A 74 -0.61 2.12 5.88
C ILE A 74 0.47 1.39 6.68
N ALA A 75 0.05 0.41 7.46
CA ALA A 75 0.94 -0.60 8.05
C ALA A 75 0.53 -1.98 7.54
N VAL A 76 1.48 -2.87 7.30
CA VAL A 76 1.20 -4.26 6.91
C VAL A 76 1.89 -5.17 7.91
N ALA A 77 1.10 -5.89 8.72
CA ALA A 77 1.63 -6.97 9.54
C ALA A 77 1.89 -8.18 8.65
N VAL A 78 3.04 -8.83 8.80
CA VAL A 78 3.42 -10.02 8.03
C VAL A 78 3.92 -11.10 8.99
N GLY A 79 3.47 -12.34 8.80
CA GLY A 79 3.85 -13.45 9.67
C GLY A 79 3.06 -14.72 9.39
N ASN A 80 2.82 -15.52 10.43
CA ASN A 80 1.96 -16.70 10.36
C ASN A 80 0.71 -16.46 11.20
N ALA A 81 -0.47 -16.66 10.62
CA ALA A 81 -1.73 -16.47 11.32
C ALA A 81 -1.91 -17.54 12.40
N SER A 82 -2.47 -17.13 13.54
CA SER A 82 -2.82 -18.04 14.62
C SER A 82 -3.82 -19.10 14.16
N LYS A 83 -3.73 -20.33 14.68
CA LYS A 83 -4.69 -21.40 14.38
C LYS A 83 -6.11 -21.10 14.85
N VAL A 84 -6.26 -20.21 15.82
CA VAL A 84 -7.56 -19.80 16.39
C VAL A 84 -8.09 -18.48 15.82
N ASP A 85 -7.45 -17.94 14.77
CA ASP A 85 -7.95 -16.76 14.08
C ASP A 85 -9.28 -17.07 13.35
N TYR A 86 -10.34 -16.36 13.72
CA TYR A 86 -11.69 -16.56 13.17
C TYR A 86 -11.82 -16.09 11.72
N ASN A 87 -10.94 -15.20 11.25
CA ASN A 87 -11.00 -14.64 9.90
C ASN A 87 -10.30 -15.54 8.86
N ARG A 88 -9.87 -16.73 9.28
CA ARG A 88 -9.34 -17.77 8.40
C ARG A 88 -10.39 -18.24 7.40
N LEU A 89 -9.96 -18.60 6.19
CA LEU A 89 -10.84 -18.96 5.09
C LEU A 89 -11.69 -20.21 5.36
N GLU A 90 -11.22 -21.12 6.23
CA GLU A 90 -11.98 -22.31 6.63
C GLU A 90 -13.17 -21.98 7.56
N VAL A 91 -13.09 -20.86 8.30
CA VAL A 91 -14.11 -20.41 9.25
C VAL A 91 -14.99 -19.32 8.64
N MET A 92 -14.37 -18.34 7.99
CA MET A 92 -15.04 -17.20 7.37
C MET A 92 -14.64 -17.11 5.89
N PRO A 93 -15.49 -17.63 4.98
CA PRO A 93 -15.21 -17.59 3.54
C PRO A 93 -15.05 -16.16 3.02
N LYS A 94 -14.19 -16.01 2.01
CA LYS A 94 -13.92 -14.73 1.37
C LYS A 94 -15.15 -14.23 0.60
N LEU A 95 -15.67 -13.07 0.99
CA LEU A 95 -16.78 -12.41 0.31
C LEU A 95 -16.28 -11.38 -0.72
N ARG A 96 -16.87 -11.37 -1.91
CA ARG A 96 -16.60 -10.41 -3.00
C ARG A 96 -17.93 -10.07 -3.68
N ARG A 97 -17.97 -8.92 -4.35
CA ARG A 97 -19.11 -8.54 -5.20
C ARG A 97 -19.25 -9.54 -6.36
N PRO A 98 -20.48 -9.83 -6.82
CA PRO A 98 -20.72 -10.63 -8.02
C PRO A 98 -19.95 -10.10 -9.23
N ILE A 99 -19.52 -10.99 -10.13
CA ILE A 99 -18.65 -10.62 -11.26
C ILE A 99 -19.34 -9.67 -12.25
N ASP A 100 -20.65 -9.83 -12.43
CA ASP A 100 -21.54 -9.02 -13.25
C ASP A 100 -21.78 -7.61 -12.69
N GLU A 101 -21.45 -7.37 -11.41
CA GLU A 101 -21.43 -6.03 -10.83
C GLU A 101 -20.09 -5.29 -10.98
N VAL A 102 -19.04 -6.00 -11.39
CA VAL A 102 -17.66 -5.48 -11.38
C VAL A 102 -17.07 -5.40 -12.79
N ILE A 103 -17.41 -6.35 -13.67
CA ILE A 103 -16.91 -6.41 -15.05
C ILE A 103 -18.02 -6.04 -16.02
N PHE A 104 -17.82 -4.96 -16.76
CA PHE A 104 -18.72 -4.48 -17.80
C PHE A 104 -18.03 -4.60 -19.16
N THR A 105 -18.53 -5.48 -20.02
CA THR A 105 -18.06 -5.57 -21.41
C THR A 105 -18.73 -4.46 -22.23
N ILE A 106 -17.92 -3.68 -22.95
CA ILE A 106 -18.35 -2.60 -23.85
C ILE A 106 -18.36 -3.11 -25.29
#